data_AF-A0A819WVJ7-F1
#
_entry.id   AF-A0A819WVJ7-F1
#
_cell.length_a   1.000
_cell.length_b   1.000
_cell.length_c   1.000
_cell.angle_alpha   90.00
_cell.angle_beta   90.00
_cell.angle_gamma   90.00
#
_symmetry.space_group_name_H-M   'P 1'
#
loop_
_entity.id
_entity.type
_entity.pdbx_description
1 polymer ?
#
loop_
_entity_poly.entity_id
_entity_poly.type
_entity_poly.pdbx_seq_one_letter_code
_entity_poly.pdbx_strand_id
1 'polypeptide(L)'
;MRLRATSAGLKFFADGKPHQESDLREKQKTLQVELNNATRLLEEGNQRLQAAINAKTFYDIETAGILIESGKKKLMTVNTEMIQNNGALNQFTKENEEIN
;
A
#
# COMPACT_ATOMS: atom_id res chain seq x y z
N MET A 1 -10.20 19.10 -43.44
CA MET A 1 -9.91 19.83 -42.18
C MET A 1 -8.90 19.00 -41.39
N ARG A 2 -7.62 19.42 -41.35
CA ARG A 2 -6.56 18.69 -40.59
C ARG A 2 -6.46 19.31 -39.21
N LEU A 3 -6.80 18.56 -38.17
CA LEU A 3 -6.61 18.95 -36.76
C LEU A 3 -5.10 19.09 -36.53
N ARG A 4 -4.61 20.31 -36.32
CA ARG A 4 -3.25 20.55 -35.84
C ARG A 4 -3.27 20.43 -34.32
N ALA A 5 -2.67 19.37 -33.79
CA ALA A 5 -2.34 19.32 -32.37
C ALA A 5 -1.42 20.51 -32.08
N THR A 6 -1.90 21.45 -31.26
CA THR A 6 -1.08 22.56 -30.78
C THR A 6 0.04 21.99 -29.89
N SER A 7 1.25 22.53 -30.01
CA SER A 7 2.43 22.09 -29.25
C SER A 7 2.21 22.08 -27.73
N ALA A 8 1.27 22.88 -27.23
CA ALA A 8 0.82 22.87 -25.84
C ALA A 8 0.08 21.57 -25.44
N GLY A 9 -0.72 21.00 -26.34
CA GLY A 9 -1.36 19.70 -26.14
C GLY A 9 -0.34 18.56 -26.12
N LEU A 10 0.69 18.61 -26.98
CA LEU A 10 1.77 17.62 -26.93
C LEU A 10 2.61 17.73 -25.65
N LYS A 11 2.85 18.92 -25.11
CA LYS A 11 3.57 19.07 -23.82
C LYS A 11 2.81 18.51 -22.63
N PHE A 12 1.48 18.61 -22.62
CA PHE A 12 0.64 18.01 -21.58
C PHE A 12 0.72 16.47 -21.55
N PHE A 13 0.99 15.85 -22.71
CA PHE A 13 1.17 14.39 -22.83
C PHE A 13 2.65 13.95 -22.87
N ALA A 14 3.59 14.87 -23.08
CA ALA A 14 5.03 14.55 -23.20
C ALA A 14 5.72 14.38 -21.84
N ASP A 15 5.21 15.01 -20.79
CA ASP A 15 5.73 14.84 -19.44
C ASP A 15 4.84 13.84 -18.69
N GLY A 16 5.13 12.53 -18.76
CA GLY A 16 4.44 11.48 -17.98
C GLY A 16 4.59 11.61 -16.45
N LYS A 17 5.21 12.68 -15.97
CA LYS A 17 5.58 12.94 -14.58
C LYS A 17 4.40 13.26 -13.64
N PRO A 18 3.39 14.07 -14.01
CA PRO A 18 2.26 14.37 -13.13
C PRO A 18 1.38 13.14 -12.86
N HIS A 19 1.25 12.25 -13.85
CA HIS A 19 0.56 10.97 -13.69
C HIS A 19 1.29 10.06 -12.70
N GLN A 20 2.62 10.00 -12.79
CA GLN A 20 3.45 9.19 -11.90
C GLN A 20 3.33 9.64 -10.44
N GLU A 21 3.34 10.95 -10.14
CA GLU A 21 3.13 11.42 -8.76
C GLU A 21 1.73 11.06 -8.23
N SER A 22 0.70 11.30 -9.06
CA SER A 22 -0.69 10.99 -8.71
C SER A 22 -0.86 9.50 -8.39
N ASP A 23 -0.32 8.63 -9.24
CA ASP A 23 -0.39 7.17 -9.09
C ASP A 23 0.32 6.71 -7.80
N LEU A 24 1.51 7.28 -7.51
CA LEU A 24 2.26 6.97 -6.28
C LEU A 24 1.52 7.43 -5.01
N ARG A 25 0.85 8.59 -5.05
CA ARG A 25 0.04 9.10 -3.93
C ARG A 25 -1.24 8.30 -3.74
N GLU A 26 -1.89 7.88 -4.83
CA GLU A 26 -3.06 7.00 -4.77
C GLU A 26 -2.70 5.61 -4.24
N LYS A 27 -1.58 5.05 -4.70
CA LYS A 27 -1.02 3.81 -4.15
C LYS A 27 -0.72 3.95 -2.66
N GLN A 28 -0.17 5.08 -2.20
CA GLN A 28 0.06 5.33 -0.77
C GLN A 28 -1.23 5.28 0.05
N LYS A 29 -2.32 5.88 -0.45
CA LYS A 29 -3.64 5.82 0.22
C LYS A 29 -4.16 4.39 0.29
N THR A 30 -4.03 3.64 -0.80
CA THR A 30 -4.46 2.23 -0.85
C THR A 30 -3.67 1.38 0.14
N LEU A 31 -2.34 1.53 0.17
CA LEU A 31 -1.47 0.83 1.12
C LEU A 31 -1.82 1.18 2.58
N GLN A 32 -2.22 2.41 2.88
CA GLN A 32 -2.68 2.79 4.22
C GLN A 32 -3.98 2.07 4.62
N VAL A 33 -4.92 1.89 3.69
CA VAL A 33 -6.14 1.11 3.93
C VAL A 33 -5.78 -0.36 4.16
N GLU A 34 -4.87 -0.92 3.36
CA GLU A 34 -4.42 -2.30 3.52
C GLU A 34 -3.68 -2.54 4.83
N LEU A 35 -2.86 -1.58 5.27
CA LEU A 35 -2.19 -1.60 6.57
C LEU A 35 -3.23 -1.68 7.69
N ASN A 36 -4.23 -0.81 7.67
CA ASN A 36 -5.31 -0.81 8.66
C ASN A 36 -6.06 -2.15 8.66
N ASN A 37 -6.34 -2.73 7.49
CA ASN A 37 -7.00 -4.02 7.37
C ASN A 37 -6.14 -5.17 7.94
N ALA A 38 -4.83 -5.17 7.67
CA ALA A 38 -3.91 -6.17 8.20
C ALA A 38 -3.76 -6.07 9.72
N THR A 39 -3.72 -4.86 10.28
CA THR A 39 -3.74 -4.63 11.73
C THR A 39 -5.03 -5.16 12.36
N ARG A 40 -6.20 -4.91 11.76
CA ARG A 40 -7.48 -5.43 12.27
C ARG A 40 -7.52 -6.96 12.28
N LEU A 41 -6.97 -7.61 11.24
CA LEU A 41 -6.86 -9.08 11.21
C LEU A 41 -5.99 -9.62 12.34
N LEU A 42 -4.89 -8.94 12.67
CA LEU A 42 -4.05 -9.31 13.81
C LEU A 42 -4.75 -9.12 15.16
N GLU A 43 -5.43 -8.00 15.34
CA GLU A 43 -6.20 -7.74 16.55
C GLU A 43 -7.28 -8.81 16.76
N GLU A 44 -8.02 -9.14 15.70
CA GLU A 44 -9.03 -10.20 15.74
C GLU A 44 -8.41 -11.57 16.02
N GLY A 45 -7.30 -11.90 15.36
CA GLY A 45 -6.56 -13.13 15.61
C GLY A 45 -6.10 -13.25 17.06
N ASN A 46 -5.56 -12.16 17.63
CA ASN A 46 -5.13 -12.13 19.03
C ASN A 46 -6.31 -12.26 20.01
N GLN A 47 -7.44 -11.60 19.74
CA GLN A 47 -8.65 -11.74 20.56
C GLN A 47 -9.19 -13.17 20.55
N ARG A 48 -9.26 -13.79 19.36
CA ARG A 48 -9.66 -15.19 19.21
C ARG A 48 -8.70 -16.14 19.91
N LEU A 49 -7.40 -15.90 19.80
CA LEU A 49 -6.38 -16.70 20.48
C LEU A 49 -6.55 -16.62 22.00
N GLN A 50 -6.76 -15.43 22.54
CA GLN A 50 -6.97 -15.25 23.98
C GLN A 50 -8.23 -15.98 24.45
N ALA A 51 -9.33 -15.88 23.70
CA ALA A 51 -10.57 -16.59 24.00
C ALA A 51 -10.37 -18.12 23.94
N ALA A 52 -9.67 -18.62 22.92
CA ALA A 52 -9.37 -20.03 22.75
C ALA A 52 -8.47 -20.60 23.85
N ILE A 53 -7.46 -19.84 24.29
CA ILE A 53 -6.61 -20.18 25.44
C ILE A 53 -7.46 -20.29 26.71
N ASN A 54 -8.36 -19.33 26.95
CA ASN A 54 -9.24 -19.35 28.11
C ASN A 54 -10.22 -20.54 28.08
N ALA A 55 -10.73 -20.88 26.89
CA ALA A 55 -11.61 -22.03 26.67
C ALA A 55 -10.86 -23.38 26.63
N LYS A 56 -9.52 -23.36 26.54
CA LYS A 56 -8.63 -24.53 26.38
C LYS A 56 -8.98 -25.36 25.14
N THR A 57 -9.42 -24.71 24.07
CA THR A 57 -9.80 -25.36 22.81
C THR A 57 -8.64 -25.34 21.82
N PHE A 58 -7.95 -26.48 21.68
CA PHE A 58 -6.76 -26.58 20.83
C PHE A 58 -7.04 -26.21 19.35
N TYR A 59 -8.17 -26.66 18.80
CA TYR A 59 -8.59 -26.33 17.44
C TYR A 59 -8.76 -24.82 17.20
N ASP A 60 -9.33 -24.11 18.16
CA ASP A 60 -9.53 -22.65 18.05
C ASP A 60 -8.21 -21.90 18.21
N ILE A 61 -7.28 -22.42 19.01
CA ILE A 61 -5.90 -21.89 19.12
C ILE A 61 -5.19 -22.00 17.77
N GLU A 62 -5.28 -23.15 17.09
CA GLU A 62 -4.69 -23.34 15.76
C GLU A 62 -5.32 -22.40 14.72
N THR A 63 -6.65 -22.30 14.73
CA THR A 63 -7.38 -21.43 13.80
C THR A 63 -7.03 -19.94 14.01
N ALA A 64 -6.92 -19.50 15.27
CA ALA A 64 -6.47 -18.15 15.61
C ALA A 64 -5.00 -17.93 15.19
N GLY A 65 -4.14 -18.93 15.35
CA GLY A 65 -2.75 -18.91 14.91
C GLY A 65 -2.63 -18.68 13.39
N ILE A 66 -3.43 -19.38 12.58
CA ILE A 66 -3.48 -19.19 11.12
C ILE A 66 -3.88 -17.74 10.77
N LEU A 67 -4.87 -17.17 11.47
CA LEU A 67 -5.30 -15.79 11.25
C LEU A 67 -4.20 -14.78 11.57
N ILE A 68 -3.49 -14.99 12.69
CA ILE A 68 -2.35 -14.17 13.10
C ILE A 68 -1.21 -14.26 12.07
N GLU A 69 -0.86 -15.47 11.62
CA GLU A 69 0.19 -15.64 10.62
C GLU A 69 -0.16 -14.97 9.28
N SER A 70 -1.41 -15.10 8.84
CA SER A 70 -1.91 -14.42 7.64
C SER A 70 -1.84 -12.91 7.77
N GLY A 71 -2.27 -12.35 8.91
CA GLY A 71 -2.14 -10.93 9.22
C GLY A 71 -0.70 -10.43 9.22
N LYS A 72 0.24 -11.21 9.80
CA LYS A 72 1.68 -10.89 9.80
C LYS A 72 2.25 -10.87 8.39
N LYS A 73 1.96 -11.89 7.57
CA LYS A 73 2.40 -11.94 6.17
C LYS A 73 1.89 -10.72 5.40
N LYS A 74 0.62 -10.38 5.55
CA LYS A 74 0.03 -9.21 4.88
C LYS A 74 0.68 -7.91 5.32
N LEU A 75 0.95 -7.72 6.63
CA LEU A 75 1.69 -6.55 7.12
C LEU A 75 3.09 -6.44 6.51
N MET A 76 3.83 -7.55 6.42
CA MET A 76 5.17 -7.54 5.82
C MET A 76 5.12 -7.12 4.35
N THR A 77 4.16 -7.64 3.58
CA THR A 77 3.94 -7.25 2.18
C THR A 77 3.62 -5.77 2.07
N VAL A 78 2.61 -5.28 2.80
CA VAL A 78 2.19 -3.87 2.78
C VAL A 78 3.35 -2.96 3.19
N ASN A 79 4.11 -3.31 4.22
CA ASN A 79 5.27 -2.54 4.66
C ASN A 79 6.36 -2.46 3.58
N THR A 80 6.63 -3.58 2.89
CA THR A 80 7.59 -3.61 1.79
C THR A 80 7.16 -2.70 0.66
N GLU A 81 5.88 -2.75 0.29
CA GLU A 81 5.32 -1.88 -0.75
C GLU A 81 5.29 -0.40 -0.34
N MET A 82 5.04 -0.09 0.93
CA MET A 82 5.11 1.28 1.45
C MET A 82 6.54 1.84 1.36
N ILE A 83 7.55 1.04 1.73
CA ILE A 83 8.96 1.43 1.62
C ILE A 83 9.32 1.71 0.16
N GLN A 84 8.93 0.82 -0.76
CA GLN A 84 9.16 1.01 -2.20
C GLN A 84 8.46 2.25 -2.74
N ASN A 85 7.19 2.45 -2.40
CA ASN A 85 6.40 3.60 -2.85
C ASN A 85 6.97 4.92 -2.31
N ASN A 86 7.39 4.95 -1.05
CA ASN A 86 8.05 6.12 -0.46
C ASN A 86 9.42 6.40 -1.12
N GLY A 87 10.18 5.35 -1.46
CA GLY A 87 11.40 5.47 -2.24
C GLY A 87 11.17 6.12 -3.60
N ALA A 88 10.15 5.67 -4.32
CA ALA A 88 9.76 6.23 -5.62
C ALA A 88 9.27 7.69 -5.52
N LEU A 89 8.47 8.03 -4.49
CA LEU A 89 8.05 9.41 -4.23
C LEU A 89 9.25 10.33 -3.97
N ASN A 90 10.19 9.89 -3.12
CA ASN A 90 11.38 10.67 -2.82
C ASN A 90 12.27 10.89 -4.04
N GLN A 91 12.41 9.86 -4.88
CA GLN A 91 13.16 9.97 -6.14
C GLN A 91 12.47 10.95 -7.09
N PHE A 92 11.15 10.84 -7.26
CA PHE A 92 10.36 11.75 -8.09
C PHE A 92 10.51 13.21 -7.65
N THR A 93 10.45 13.48 -6.34
CA THR A 93 10.65 14.83 -5.79
C THR A 93 12.04 15.37 -6.14
N LYS A 94 13.10 14.58 -5.93
CA LYS A 94 14.47 14.99 -6.26
C LYS A 94 14.66 15.28 -7.75
N GLU A 95 14.15 14.41 -8.62
CA GLU A 95 14.25 14.59 -10.07
C GLU A 95 13.53 15.86 -10.54
N ASN A 96 12.46 16.29 -9.86
CA ASN A 96 11.78 17.55 -10.18
C ASN A 96 12.45 18.78 -9.55
N GLU A 97 13.13 18.64 -8.41
CA GLU A 97 13.94 19.70 -7.82
C GLU A 97 15.20 19.99 -8.66
N GLU A 98 15.81 18.97 -9.28
CA GLU A 98 17.01 19.12 -10.13
C GLU A 98 16.72 19.72 -11.52
N ILE A 99 15.46 19.76 -11.95
CA ILE A 99 15.04 20.26 -13.27
C ILE A 99 14.56 21.72 -13.22
N ASN A 100 14.29 22.27 -12.02
CA ASN A 100 13.89 23.67 -11.81
C ASN A 100 15.07 24.54 -11.38
#